data_AF-A0A7M1B8V9-F1
#
_entry.id   AF-A0A7M1B8V9-F1
#
_cell.length_a   1.000
_cell.length_b   1.000
_cell.length_c   1.000
_cell.angle_alpha   90.00
_cell.angle_beta   90.00
_cell.angle_gamma   90.00
#
_symmetry.space_group_name_H-M   'P 1'
#
loop_
_entity.id
_entity.type
_entity.pdbx_description
1 polymer ?
#
loop_
_entity_poly.entity_id
_entity_poly.type
_entity_poly.pdbx_seq_one_letter_code
_entity_poly.pdbx_strand_id
1 'polypeptide(L)'
;MQRFYFELWFFWALRVVLCNLFLGAVLASLITVMLYIKQGVPALDPEIKTALWELFRFWFFISLNLALLVALFRSVKYLFNRPHAGYVLRLKKCAKEDEPSRGYIDPVGYGNLVKVWRKWFMLLIWIVGSFMVLALIATYLFTPYEALFDWFNIYVLYGFILAGGYLSFIFMTGRCKNIRIVKC
;
A
#
# COMPACT_ATOMS: atom_id res chain seq x y z
N MET A 1 0.83 23.73 -2.26
CA MET A 1 1.45 22.40 -2.45
C MET A 1 1.24 21.46 -1.26
N GLN A 2 1.45 21.88 0.00
CA GLN A 2 1.24 20.98 1.17
C GLN A 2 -0.16 20.36 1.24
N ARG A 3 -1.22 21.17 1.03
CA ARG A 3 -2.62 20.68 0.96
C ARG A 3 -2.81 19.57 -0.08
N PHE A 4 -2.16 19.69 -1.25
CA PHE A 4 -2.20 18.67 -2.29
C PHE A 4 -1.60 17.35 -1.79
N TYR A 5 -0.39 17.37 -1.21
CA TYR A 5 0.26 16.16 -0.71
C TYR A 5 -0.51 15.52 0.44
N PHE A 6 -1.10 16.33 1.33
CA PHE A 6 -1.90 15.83 2.43
C PHE A 6 -3.19 15.14 1.92
N GLU A 7 -3.96 15.78 1.04
CA GLU A 7 -5.16 15.18 0.46
C GLU A 7 -4.81 13.92 -0.36
N LEU A 8 -3.76 13.98 -1.18
CA LEU A 8 -3.25 12.83 -1.95
C LEU A 8 -2.94 11.64 -1.02
N TRP A 9 -2.19 11.90 0.04
CA TRP A 9 -1.82 10.88 1.02
C TRP A 9 -3.03 10.34 1.77
N PHE A 10 -3.92 11.19 2.25
CA PHE A 10 -5.09 10.77 3.02
C PHE A 10 -5.98 9.83 2.21
N PHE A 11 -6.33 10.22 0.98
CA PHE A 11 -7.14 9.37 0.11
C PHE A 11 -6.40 8.10 -0.32
N TRP A 12 -5.09 8.18 -0.54
CA TRP A 12 -4.27 7.01 -0.81
C TRP A 12 -4.24 6.03 0.37
N ALA A 13 -3.99 6.52 1.58
CA ALA A 13 -3.90 5.72 2.80
C ALA A 13 -5.23 5.04 3.10
N LEU A 14 -6.34 5.78 3.04
CA LEU A 14 -7.68 5.23 3.20
C LEU A 14 -7.95 4.12 2.16
N ARG A 15 -7.59 4.36 0.90
CA ARG A 15 -7.76 3.37 -0.17
C ARG A 15 -6.91 2.13 0.05
N VAL A 16 -5.66 2.28 0.47
CA VAL A 16 -4.77 1.14 0.76
C VAL A 16 -5.35 0.32 1.92
N VAL A 17 -5.80 0.96 3.00
CA VAL A 17 -6.44 0.30 4.14
C VAL A 17 -7.67 -0.49 3.73
N LEU A 18 -8.63 0.17 3.06
CA LEU A 18 -9.87 -0.49 2.65
C LEU A 18 -9.62 -1.62 1.66
N CYS A 19 -8.74 -1.40 0.68
CA CYS A 19 -8.38 -2.42 -0.31
C CYS A 19 -7.66 -3.60 0.33
N ASN A 20 -6.77 -3.34 1.29
CA ASN A 20 -6.04 -4.38 2.02
C ASN A 20 -6.98 -5.24 2.87
N LEU A 21 -7.85 -4.60 3.67
CA LEU A 21 -8.84 -5.30 4.50
C LEU A 21 -9.80 -6.14 3.64
N PHE A 22 -10.30 -5.56 2.55
CA PHE A 22 -11.21 -6.26 1.63
C PHE A 22 -10.54 -7.47 0.98
N LEU A 23 -9.36 -7.29 0.39
CA LEU A 23 -8.63 -8.39 -0.26
C LEU A 23 -8.22 -9.46 0.75
N GLY A 24 -7.77 -9.07 1.94
CA GLY A 24 -7.43 -9.99 3.02
C GLY A 24 -8.63 -10.83 3.46
N ALA A 25 -9.81 -10.20 3.61
CA ALA A 25 -11.05 -10.89 3.98
C ALA A 25 -11.50 -11.87 2.88
N VAL A 26 -11.42 -11.47 1.61
CA VAL A 26 -11.77 -12.34 0.48
C VAL A 26 -10.84 -13.54 0.38
N LEU A 27 -9.53 -13.35 0.52
CA LEU A 27 -8.57 -14.45 0.46
C LEU A 27 -8.75 -15.42 1.64
N ALA A 28 -8.93 -14.88 2.85
CA ALA A 28 -9.15 -15.70 4.04
C ALA A 28 -10.47 -16.49 3.94
N SER A 29 -11.55 -15.86 3.49
CA SER A 29 -12.83 -16.55 3.34
C SER A 29 -12.76 -17.65 2.29
N LEU A 30 -12.09 -17.42 1.16
CA LEU A 30 -11.87 -18.46 0.14
C LEU A 30 -11.12 -19.67 0.71
N ILE A 31 -10.04 -19.43 1.47
CA ILE A 31 -9.26 -20.52 2.08
C ILE A 31 -10.12 -21.27 3.11
N THR A 32 -10.82 -20.55 4.00
CA THR A 32 -11.71 -21.16 5.00
C THR A 32 -12.80 -22.01 4.37
N VAL A 33 -13.46 -21.50 3.34
CA VAL A 33 -14.52 -22.23 2.61
C VAL A 33 -13.94 -23.46 1.89
N MET A 34 -12.78 -23.34 1.25
CA MET A 34 -12.14 -24.50 0.61
C MET A 34 -11.80 -25.60 1.62
N LEU A 35 -11.30 -25.23 2.80
CA LEU A 35 -10.98 -26.20 3.85
C LEU A 35 -12.25 -26.84 4.43
N TYR A 36 -13.32 -26.07 4.61
CA TYR A 36 -14.62 -26.59 5.03
C TYR A 36 -15.20 -27.60 4.02
N ILE A 37 -15.13 -27.29 2.72
CA ILE A 37 -15.57 -28.19 1.64
C ILE A 37 -14.73 -29.48 1.65
N LYS A 38 -13.40 -29.36 1.81
CA LYS A 38 -12.51 -30.53 1.89
C LYS A 38 -12.81 -31.44 3.08
N GLN A 39 -13.36 -30.89 4.17
CA GLN A 39 -13.77 -31.64 5.35
C GLN A 39 -15.11 -32.38 5.16
N GLY A 40 -15.76 -32.25 4.00
CA GLY A 40 -17.01 -32.96 3.70
C GLY A 40 -18.28 -32.22 4.11
N VAL A 41 -18.20 -30.90 4.37
CA VAL A 41 -19.36 -30.05 4.67
C VAL A 41 -20.23 -30.60 5.83
N PRO A 42 -19.64 -30.81 7.03
CA PRO A 42 -20.39 -31.26 8.19
C PRO A 42 -21.47 -30.25 8.61
N ALA A 43 -22.48 -30.68 9.37
CA ALA A 43 -23.54 -29.77 9.85
C ALA A 43 -22.95 -28.61 10.68
N LEU A 44 -23.52 -27.40 10.56
CA LEU A 44 -23.00 -26.20 11.21
C LEU A 44 -23.39 -26.12 12.68
N ASP A 45 -22.79 -26.99 13.48
CA ASP A 45 -22.86 -26.98 14.94
C ASP A 45 -22.04 -25.80 15.53
N PRO A 46 -22.34 -25.37 16.78
CA PRO A 46 -21.63 -24.25 17.42
C PRO A 46 -20.11 -24.45 17.48
N GLU A 47 -19.65 -25.69 17.67
CA GLU A 47 -18.23 -26.04 17.66
C GLU A 47 -17.60 -25.79 16.29
N ILE A 48 -18.26 -26.23 15.20
CA ILE A 48 -17.78 -26.06 13.83
C ILE A 48 -17.77 -24.58 13.44
N LYS A 49 -18.78 -23.80 13.85
CA LYS A 49 -18.80 -22.34 13.63
C LYS A 49 -17.61 -21.65 14.30
N THR A 50 -17.26 -22.08 15.51
CA THR A 50 -16.13 -21.53 16.27
C THR A 50 -14.81 -21.88 15.60
N ALA A 51 -14.64 -23.14 15.18
CA ALA A 51 -13.46 -23.59 14.44
C ALA A 51 -13.29 -22.85 13.11
N LEU A 52 -14.37 -22.64 12.34
CA LEU A 52 -14.33 -21.87 11.09
C LEU A 52 -13.94 -20.41 11.32
N TRP A 53 -14.40 -19.81 12.42
CA TRP A 53 -14.04 -18.44 12.79
C TRP A 53 -12.57 -18.30 13.17
N GLU A 54 -12.03 -19.24 13.95
CA GLU A 54 -10.61 -19.27 14.30
C GLU A 54 -9.73 -19.45 13.06
N LEU A 55 -10.15 -20.35 12.16
CA LEU A 55 -9.46 -20.62 10.92
C LEU A 55 -9.49 -19.39 9.99
N PHE A 56 -10.63 -18.72 9.87
CA PHE A 56 -10.73 -17.44 9.18
C PHE A 56 -9.79 -16.39 9.77
N ARG A 57 -9.78 -16.22 11.09
CA ARG A 57 -8.93 -15.22 11.76
C ARG A 57 -7.45 -15.49 11.50
N PHE A 58 -7.03 -16.75 11.59
CA PHE A 58 -5.64 -17.15 11.29
C PHE A 58 -5.26 -16.79 9.85
N TRP A 59 -6.05 -17.24 8.87
CA TRP A 59 -5.77 -16.97 7.46
C TRP A 59 -5.91 -15.49 7.09
N PHE A 60 -6.75 -14.74 7.80
CA PHE A 60 -6.91 -13.30 7.61
C PHE A 60 -5.61 -12.56 7.90
N PHE A 61 -4.96 -12.82 9.03
CA PHE A 61 -3.67 -12.16 9.35
C PHE A 61 -2.57 -12.48 8.34
N ILE A 62 -2.51 -13.72 7.86
CA ILE A 62 -1.55 -14.12 6.83
C ILE A 62 -1.88 -13.41 5.51
N SER A 63 -3.15 -13.45 5.11
CA SER A 63 -3.64 -12.87 3.85
C SER A 63 -3.46 -11.36 3.78
N LEU A 64 -3.50 -10.65 4.91
CA LEU A 64 -3.24 -9.20 4.97
C LEU A 64 -1.87 -8.81 4.43
N ASN A 65 -0.84 -9.66 4.56
CA ASN A 65 0.50 -9.35 4.04
C ASN A 65 0.52 -9.38 2.51
N LEU A 66 -0.11 -10.40 1.91
CA LEU A 66 -0.22 -10.50 0.45
C LEU A 66 -1.15 -9.43 -0.11
N ALA A 67 -2.29 -9.21 0.56
CA ALA A 67 -3.25 -8.18 0.20
C ALA A 67 -2.63 -6.78 0.23
N LEU A 68 -1.70 -6.50 1.14
CA LEU A 68 -1.00 -5.23 1.22
C LEU A 68 -0.17 -4.95 -0.03
N LEU A 69 0.59 -5.94 -0.52
CA LEU A 69 1.37 -5.79 -1.75
C LEU A 69 0.48 -5.46 -2.96
N VAL A 70 -0.64 -6.19 -3.08
CA VAL A 70 -1.63 -5.96 -4.14
C VAL A 70 -2.29 -4.59 -3.99
N ALA A 71 -2.64 -4.20 -2.77
CA ALA A 71 -3.25 -2.90 -2.47
C ALA A 71 -2.30 -1.75 -2.83
N LEU A 72 -1.02 -1.83 -2.45
CA LEU A 72 0.01 -0.85 -2.81
C LEU A 72 0.17 -0.74 -4.33
N PHE A 73 0.22 -1.87 -5.05
CA PHE A 73 0.28 -1.84 -6.51
C PHE A 73 -0.94 -1.16 -7.15
N ARG A 74 -2.15 -1.56 -6.75
CA ARG A 74 -3.40 -0.98 -7.28
C ARG A 74 -3.55 0.49 -6.92
N SER A 75 -2.99 0.93 -5.79
CA SER A 75 -3.04 2.31 -5.33
C SER A 75 -2.30 3.28 -6.26
N VAL A 76 -1.22 2.84 -6.93
CA VAL A 76 -0.46 3.71 -7.85
C VAL A 76 -1.29 4.15 -9.04
N LYS A 77 -2.17 3.30 -9.56
CA LYS A 77 -3.10 3.71 -10.63
C LYS A 77 -4.04 4.84 -10.18
N TYR A 78 -4.42 4.86 -8.91
CA TYR A 78 -5.30 5.90 -8.37
C TYR A 78 -4.59 7.26 -8.31
N LEU A 79 -3.33 7.28 -7.89
CA LEU A 79 -2.50 8.49 -7.80
C LEU A 79 -2.44 9.30 -9.11
N PHE A 80 -2.43 8.63 -10.28
CA PHE A 80 -2.31 9.29 -11.60
C PHE A 80 -3.64 9.58 -12.30
N ASN A 81 -4.74 8.93 -11.92
CA ASN A 81 -6.01 8.99 -12.66
C ASN A 81 -7.10 9.78 -11.93
N ARG A 82 -6.82 10.34 -10.75
CA ARG A 82 -7.80 11.11 -9.97
C ARG A 82 -7.22 12.47 -9.58
N PRO A 83 -8.05 13.53 -9.61
CA PRO A 83 -7.65 14.83 -9.11
C PRO A 83 -7.68 14.87 -7.58
N HIS A 84 -6.72 15.59 -7.01
CA HIS A 84 -6.57 15.86 -5.58
C HIS A 84 -6.32 17.34 -5.40
N ALA A 85 -7.06 18.03 -4.52
CA ALA A 85 -6.94 19.47 -4.30
C ALA A 85 -6.92 20.36 -5.58
N GLY A 86 -7.56 19.94 -6.67
CA GLY A 86 -7.53 20.64 -7.97
C GLY A 86 -6.27 20.40 -8.82
N TYR A 87 -5.46 19.39 -8.50
CA TYR A 87 -4.27 19.00 -9.26
C TYR A 87 -4.26 17.48 -9.55
N VAL A 88 -3.61 17.07 -10.63
CA VAL A 88 -3.41 15.66 -11.03
C VAL A 88 -1.93 15.38 -11.26
N LEU A 89 -1.49 14.18 -10.86
CA LEU A 89 -0.21 13.63 -11.26
C LEU A 89 -0.29 13.12 -12.69
N ARG A 90 0.50 13.69 -13.60
CA ARG A 90 0.59 13.25 -14.99
C ARG A 90 1.94 12.63 -15.28
N LEU A 91 1.93 11.52 -16.03
CA LEU A 91 3.12 10.88 -16.56
C LEU A 91 3.41 11.45 -17.97
N LYS A 92 4.63 11.93 -18.20
CA LYS A 92 5.07 12.35 -19.54
C LYS A 92 5.26 11.13 -20.45
N LYS A 93 4.88 11.26 -21.72
CA LYS A 93 5.31 10.30 -22.75
C LYS A 93 6.83 10.37 -22.92
N CYS A 94 7.47 9.22 -23.10
CA CYS A 94 8.85 9.20 -23.59
C CYS A 94 8.85 9.81 -24.99
N ALA A 95 9.68 10.85 -25.21
CA ALA A 95 9.92 11.36 -26.55
C ALA A 95 10.53 10.23 -27.39
N LYS A 96 9.87 9.87 -28.50
CA LYS A 96 10.60 9.32 -29.65
C LYS A 96 11.29 10.52 -30.31
N GLU A 97 12.49 10.32 -30.84
CA GLU A 97 13.38 11.38 -31.33
C GLU A 97 12.75 12.32 -32.39
N ASP A 98 11.63 11.92 -33.00
CA ASP A 98 10.95 12.69 -34.06
C ASP A 98 9.71 13.51 -33.63
N GLU A 99 9.32 13.53 -32.35
CA GLU A 99 8.20 14.36 -31.89
C GLU A 99 8.54 15.16 -30.62
N PRO A 100 8.38 16.50 -30.62
CA PRO A 100 8.57 17.32 -29.43
C PRO A 100 7.44 17.01 -28.45
N SER A 101 7.73 16.09 -27.52
CA SER A 101 6.78 15.52 -26.57
C SER A 101 6.17 16.59 -25.65
N ARG A 102 5.00 17.12 -26.02
CA ARG A 102 4.06 17.84 -25.13
C ARG A 102 2.87 16.98 -24.68
N GLY A 103 2.90 15.67 -24.95
CA GLY A 103 1.82 14.74 -24.62
C GLY A 103 1.96 14.11 -23.23
N TYR A 104 0.93 14.24 -22.40
CA TYR A 104 0.75 13.41 -21.20
C TYR A 104 0.03 12.09 -21.56
N ILE A 105 0.26 11.04 -20.78
CA ILE A 105 -0.51 9.79 -20.92
C ILE A 105 -1.81 9.93 -20.11
N ASP A 106 -2.95 9.80 -20.79
CA ASP A 106 -4.28 9.84 -20.17
C ASP A 106 -5.25 8.88 -20.92
N PRO A 107 -5.92 7.91 -20.24
CA PRO A 107 -5.71 7.48 -18.87
C PRO A 107 -4.45 6.62 -18.70
N VAL A 108 -3.85 6.63 -17.50
CA VAL A 108 -2.65 5.83 -17.21
C VAL A 108 -3.05 4.38 -16.89
N GLY A 109 -2.70 3.46 -17.80
CA GLY A 109 -2.87 2.01 -17.64
C GLY A 109 -1.79 1.33 -16.80
N TYR A 110 -2.04 0.08 -16.36
CA TYR A 110 -1.13 -0.66 -15.47
C TYR A 110 0.25 -0.95 -16.10
N GLY A 111 0.32 -1.22 -17.41
CA GLY A 111 1.60 -1.52 -18.09
C GLY A 111 2.63 -0.39 -17.99
N ASN A 112 2.17 0.86 -18.11
CA ASN A 112 3.02 2.06 -17.99
C ASN A 112 3.44 2.34 -16.54
N LEU A 113 2.69 1.83 -15.57
CA LEU A 113 2.93 2.06 -14.15
C LEU A 113 3.97 1.11 -13.55
N VAL A 114 4.24 -0.05 -14.16
CA VAL A 114 5.15 -1.04 -13.57
C VAL A 114 6.53 -0.45 -13.25
N LYS A 115 7.12 0.32 -14.18
CA LYS A 115 8.43 0.95 -13.97
C LYS A 115 8.41 2.00 -12.87
N VAL A 116 7.34 2.82 -12.82
CA VAL A 116 7.16 3.86 -11.79
C VAL A 116 6.92 3.23 -10.43
N TRP A 117 6.05 2.22 -10.38
CA TRP A 117 5.73 1.45 -9.19
C TRP A 117 6.96 0.80 -8.59
N ARG A 118 7.82 0.14 -9.38
CA ARG A 118 9.05 -0.48 -8.85
C ARG A 118 9.97 0.56 -8.19
N LYS A 119 10.17 1.71 -8.83
CA LYS A 119 11.01 2.78 -8.27
C LYS A 119 10.39 3.39 -7.00
N TRP A 120 9.09 3.64 -7.01
CA TRP A 120 8.36 4.16 -5.86
C TRP A 120 8.33 3.16 -4.70
N PHE A 121 8.11 1.89 -4.99
CA PHE A 121 8.08 0.83 -3.98
C PHE A 121 9.45 0.63 -3.34
N MET A 122 10.53 0.65 -4.14
CA MET A 122 11.89 0.64 -3.60
C MET A 122 12.15 1.85 -2.70
N LEU A 123 11.75 3.05 -3.12
CA LEU A 123 11.85 4.25 -2.28
C LEU A 123 11.07 4.11 -0.97
N LEU A 124 9.85 3.54 -1.01
CA LEU A 124 9.03 3.29 0.17
C LEU A 124 9.72 2.33 1.14
N ILE A 125 10.34 1.25 0.66
CA ILE A 125 11.11 0.32 1.48
C ILE A 125 12.27 1.05 2.17
N TRP A 126 13.02 1.88 1.46
CA TRP A 126 14.11 2.66 2.05
C TRP A 126 13.63 3.59 3.16
N ILE A 127 12.51 4.30 2.94
CA ILE A 127 11.93 5.21 3.95
C ILE A 127 11.45 4.42 5.17
N VAL A 128 10.77 3.30 4.97
CA VAL A 128 10.30 2.44 6.08
C VAL A 128 11.50 1.86 6.84
N GLY A 129 12.56 1.44 6.16
CA GLY A 129 13.80 0.99 6.79
C GLY A 129 14.45 2.10 7.62
N SER A 130 14.47 3.34 7.14
CA SER A 130 14.92 4.50 7.93
C SER A 130 14.06 4.74 9.15
N PHE A 131 12.73 4.61 9.07
CA PHE A 131 11.84 4.71 10.23
C PHE A 131 12.10 3.61 11.25
N MET A 132 12.38 2.38 10.82
CA MET A 132 12.72 1.30 11.73
C MET A 132 14.01 1.60 12.50
N VAL A 133 15.06 2.07 11.81
CA VAL A 133 16.33 2.46 12.46
C VAL A 133 16.11 3.60 13.45
N LEU A 134 15.38 4.65 13.05
CA LEU A 134 15.07 5.77 13.94
C LEU A 134 14.25 5.34 15.16
N ALA A 135 13.29 4.45 14.96
CA ALA A 135 12.47 3.94 16.06
C ALA A 135 13.30 3.10 17.03
N LEU A 136 14.27 2.31 16.55
CA LEU A 136 15.20 1.57 17.42
C LEU A 136 16.06 2.50 18.28
N ILE A 137 16.60 3.55 17.67
CA ILE A 137 17.39 4.56 18.40
C ILE A 137 16.50 5.23 19.46
N ALA A 138 15.26 5.58 19.10
CA ALA A 138 14.31 6.18 20.04
C ALA A 138 13.95 5.22 21.18
N THR A 139 13.68 3.95 20.91
CA THR A 139 13.36 2.97 21.96
C THR A 139 14.55 2.74 22.89
N TYR A 140 15.77 2.68 22.36
CA TYR A 140 16.98 2.57 23.17
C TYR A 140 17.18 3.77 24.12
N LEU A 141 16.79 4.98 23.69
CA LEU A 141 16.98 6.21 24.47
C LEU A 141 15.85 6.49 25.47
N PHE A 142 14.61 6.11 25.16
CA PHE A 142 13.42 6.57 25.89
C PHE A 142 12.62 5.46 26.58
N THR A 143 12.92 4.19 26.33
CA THR A 143 12.14 3.06 26.87
C THR A 143 13.03 1.97 27.46
N PRO A 144 12.54 1.18 28.42
CA PRO A 144 13.29 0.07 29.00
C PRO A 144 13.27 -1.21 28.13
N TYR A 145 12.75 -1.15 26.89
CA TYR A 145 12.72 -2.32 26.01
C TYR A 145 14.13 -2.64 25.53
N GLU A 146 14.56 -3.89 25.73
CA GLU A 146 15.90 -4.33 25.34
C GLU A 146 15.97 -4.85 23.90
N ALA A 147 14.86 -5.37 23.36
CA ALA A 147 14.83 -5.95 22.02
C ALA A 147 13.80 -5.30 21.08
N LEU A 148 14.11 -5.36 19.77
CA LEU A 148 13.23 -4.88 18.69
C LEU A 148 11.86 -5.58 18.72
N PHE A 149 11.84 -6.88 18.98
CA PHE A 149 10.63 -7.70 18.94
C PHE A 149 9.70 -7.53 20.15
N ASP A 150 10.14 -6.81 21.18
CA ASP A 150 9.32 -6.59 22.38
C ASP A 150 8.13 -5.66 22.10
N TRP A 151 8.34 -4.69 21.22
CA TRP A 151 7.34 -3.68 20.89
C TRP A 151 6.97 -3.67 19.39
N PHE A 152 7.84 -4.19 18.51
CA PHE A 152 7.59 -4.20 17.08
C PHE A 152 6.53 -5.24 16.70
N ASN A 153 5.46 -4.78 16.09
CA ASN A 153 4.39 -5.64 15.58
C ASN A 153 3.98 -5.24 14.15
N ILE A 154 3.12 -6.06 13.53
CA ILE A 154 2.62 -5.81 12.18
C ILE A 154 1.91 -4.46 12.03
N TYR A 155 1.25 -3.98 13.09
CA TYR A 155 0.54 -2.70 13.08
C TYR A 155 1.50 -1.51 13.05
N VAL A 156 2.63 -1.60 13.77
CA VAL A 156 3.72 -0.61 13.73
C VAL A 156 4.30 -0.53 12.32
N LEU A 157 4.63 -1.68 11.72
CA LEU A 157 5.12 -1.73 10.34
C LEU A 157 4.12 -1.11 9.37
N TYR A 158 2.84 -1.42 9.54
CA TYR A 158 1.76 -0.85 8.75
C TYR A 158 1.68 0.67 8.89
N GLY A 159 1.83 1.18 10.12
CA GLY A 159 1.93 2.61 10.41
C GLY A 159 3.11 3.27 9.70
N PHE A 160 4.29 2.65 9.73
CA PHE A 160 5.47 3.12 9.01
C PHE A 160 5.28 3.15 7.50
N ILE A 161 4.59 2.16 6.93
CA ILE A 161 4.26 2.14 5.50
C ILE A 161 3.35 3.32 5.14
N LEU A 162 2.32 3.59 5.95
CA LEU A 162 1.42 4.71 5.71
C LEU A 162 2.12 6.06 5.85
N ALA A 163 2.90 6.25 6.93
CA ALA A 163 3.69 7.46 7.14
C ALA A 163 4.74 7.65 6.03
N GLY A 164 5.42 6.57 5.64
CA GLY A 164 6.44 6.56 4.60
C GLY A 164 5.85 6.89 3.23
N GLY A 165 4.59 6.52 3.01
CA GLY A 165 3.81 6.90 1.84
C GLY A 165 3.78 8.42 1.63
N TYR A 166 3.53 9.21 2.68
CA TYR A 166 3.50 10.67 2.60
C TYR A 166 4.83 11.24 2.08
N LEU A 167 5.95 10.84 2.69
CA LEU A 167 7.28 11.25 2.27
C LEU A 167 7.60 10.76 0.85
N SER A 168 7.24 9.53 0.53
CA SER A 168 7.50 8.93 -0.79
C SER A 168 6.87 9.73 -1.93
N PHE A 169 5.67 10.30 -1.72
CA PHE A 169 5.00 11.12 -2.74
C PHE A 169 5.71 12.44 -2.98
N ILE A 170 6.21 13.07 -1.92
CA ILE A 170 7.00 14.31 -2.02
C ILE A 170 8.29 14.05 -2.81
N PHE A 171 9.00 12.97 -2.50
CA PHE A 171 10.22 12.60 -3.21
C PHE A 171 9.95 12.21 -4.67
N MET A 172 8.86 11.48 -4.93
CA MET A 172 8.47 11.05 -6.27
C MET A 172 8.21 12.24 -7.19
N THR A 173 7.48 13.27 -6.73
CA THR A 173 7.19 14.47 -7.53
C THR A 173 8.39 15.42 -7.63
N GLY A 174 9.23 15.49 -6.59
CA GLY A 174 10.40 16.36 -6.57
C GLY A 174 11.58 15.86 -7.40
N ARG A 175 11.82 14.54 -7.47
CA ARG A 175 13.00 13.96 -8.13
C ARG A 175 12.71 13.33 -9.49
N CYS A 176 11.47 12.93 -9.78
CA CYS A 176 11.16 12.24 -11.04
C CYS A 176 10.80 13.22 -12.17
N LYS A 177 11.72 13.42 -13.13
CA LYS A 177 11.52 14.32 -14.30
C LYS A 177 10.30 13.98 -15.17
N ASN A 178 9.86 12.72 -15.12
CA ASN A 178 8.75 12.18 -15.92
C ASN A 178 7.38 12.38 -15.28
N ILE A 179 7.33 12.79 -14.00
CA ILE A 179 6.09 13.05 -13.27
C ILE A 179 5.96 14.56 -13.11
N ARG A 180 4.79 15.11 -13.44
CA ARG A 180 4.49 16.51 -13.14
C ARG A 180 3.11 16.64 -12.52
N ILE A 181 2.99 17.60 -11.63
CA ILE A 181 1.71 18.05 -11.07
C ILE A 181 1.15 19.08 -12.07
N VAL A 182 -0.05 18.82 -12.55
CA VAL A 182 -0.77 19.71 -13.48
C VAL A 182 -2.07 20.14 -12.80
N LYS A 183 -2.43 21.43 -12.92
CA LYS A 183 -3.71 21.95 -12.42
C LYS A 183 -4.84 21.37 -13.28
N CYS A 184 -5.92 20.93 -12.64
CA CYS A 184 -7.14 20.48 -13.32
C CYS A 184 -7.91 21.65 -13.89
#